data_AF-A0AA43I5X7-F1
#
_entry.id   AF-A0AA43I5X7-F1
#
_cell.length_a   1.000
_cell.length_b   1.000
_cell.length_c   1.000
_cell.angle_alpha   90.00
_cell.angle_beta   90.00
_cell.angle_gamma   90.00
#
_symmetry.space_group_name_H-M   'P 1'
#
loop_
_entity.id
_entity.type
_entity.pdbx_description
1 polymer ?
#
loop_
_entity_poly.entity_id
_entity_poly.type
_entity_poly.pdbx_seq_one_letter_code
_entity_poly.pdbx_strand_id
1 'polypeptide(L)'
;MKSTITLVTILIFAVLNFYFSRQISKRETEYKNDERWKKIRLKAIQTSNIYYKVLLFIIAVLIGWFSFEKTSYPISLSICLISIFIVVITGQIIEIFAIKYYDKKI
;
A
#
# COMPACT_ATOMS: atom_id res chain seq x y z
N MET A 1 19.98 -9.14 -16.59
CA MET A 1 19.62 -9.73 -15.28
C MET A 1 18.95 -8.76 -14.31
N LYS A 2 19.49 -7.56 -14.04
CA LYS A 2 18.82 -6.59 -13.14
C LYS A 2 17.44 -6.14 -13.66
N SER A 3 17.32 -5.84 -14.95
CA SER A 3 16.05 -5.40 -15.57
C SER A 3 14.95 -6.48 -15.55
N THR A 4 15.31 -7.75 -15.76
CA THR A 4 14.36 -8.87 -15.74
C THR A 4 13.80 -9.12 -14.33
N ILE A 5 14.63 -9.01 -13.29
CA ILE A 5 14.18 -9.13 -11.90
C ILE A 5 13.18 -8.03 -11.56
N THR A 6 13.50 -6.78 -11.91
CA THR A 6 12.60 -5.64 -11.70
C THR A 6 11.25 -5.83 -12.38
N LEU A 7 11.25 -6.30 -13.63
CA LEU A 7 10.04 -6.53 -14.40
C LEU A 7 9.17 -7.62 -13.75
N VAL A 8 9.80 -8.73 -13.31
CA VAL A 8 9.11 -9.80 -12.56
C VAL A 8 8.53 -9.26 -11.25
N THR A 9 9.27 -8.43 -10.50
CA THR A 9 8.76 -7.82 -9.27
C THR A 9 7.52 -6.95 -9.55
N ILE A 10 7.56 -6.09 -10.57
CA ILE A 10 6.42 -5.25 -10.94
C ILE A 10 5.20 -6.11 -11.30
N LEU A 11 5.39 -7.17 -12.09
CA LEU A 11 4.31 -8.09 -12.46
C LEU A 11 3.69 -8.78 -11.24
N ILE A 12 4.50 -9.28 -10.31
CA ILE A 12 4.01 -9.90 -9.07
C ILE A 12 3.14 -8.92 -8.28
N PHE A 13 3.65 -7.70 -8.07
CA PHE A 13 2.93 -6.66 -7.33
C PHE A 13 1.65 -6.21 -8.06
N ALA A 14 1.66 -6.12 -9.39
CA ALA A 14 0.47 -5.80 -10.18
C ALA A 14 -0.62 -6.89 -10.06
N VAL A 15 -0.23 -8.16 -10.15
CA VAL A 15 -1.14 -9.31 -9.96
C VAL A 15 -1.70 -9.32 -8.54
N LEU A 16 -0.86 -9.04 -7.54
CA LEU A 16 -1.30 -8.92 -6.15
C LEU A 16 -2.33 -7.81 -5.96
N ASN A 17 -2.08 -6.61 -6.51
CA ASN A 17 -3.03 -5.49 -6.46
C ASN A 17 -4.39 -5.89 -7.07
N PHE A 18 -4.37 -6.51 -8.25
CA PHE A 18 -5.59 -6.98 -8.89
C PHE A 18 -6.32 -8.05 -8.05
N TYR A 19 -5.58 -9.01 -7.49
CA TYR A 19 -6.12 -10.03 -6.60
C TYR A 19 -6.79 -9.42 -5.35
N PHE A 20 -6.13 -8.43 -4.74
CA PHE A 20 -6.61 -7.72 -3.57
C PHE A 20 -7.86 -6.91 -3.85
N SER A 21 -7.87 -6.14 -4.94
CA SER A 21 -9.07 -5.41 -5.37
C SER A 21 -10.24 -6.37 -5.58
N ARG A 22 -10.00 -7.52 -6.23
CA ARG A 22 -11.04 -8.53 -6.43
C ARG A 22 -11.54 -9.13 -5.13
N GLN A 23 -10.67 -9.35 -4.14
CA GLN A 23 -11.06 -9.89 -2.84
C GLN A 23 -11.96 -8.91 -2.06
N ILE A 24 -11.66 -7.61 -2.12
CA ILE A 24 -12.50 -6.57 -1.50
C ILE A 24 -13.88 -6.56 -2.16
N SER A 25 -13.96 -6.56 -3.49
CA SER A 25 -15.23 -6.59 -4.21
C SER A 25 -16.05 -7.85 -3.92
N LYS A 26 -15.41 -9.02 -3.83
CA LYS A 26 -16.09 -10.26 -3.45
C LYS A 26 -16.74 -10.16 -2.06
N ARG A 27 -15.99 -9.68 -1.08
CA ARG A 27 -16.53 -9.47 0.27
C ARG A 27 -17.67 -8.46 0.26
N GLU A 28 -17.55 -7.38 -0.50
CA GLU A 28 -18.64 -6.41 -0.64
C GLU A 28 -19.94 -7.05 -1.17
N THR A 29 -19.84 -7.99 -2.12
CA THR A 29 -21.00 -8.75 -2.59
C THR A 29 -21.50 -9.79 -1.58
N GLU A 30 -20.60 -10.49 -0.88
CA GLU A 30 -20.96 -11.53 0.12
C GLU A 30 -21.73 -10.94 1.30
N TYR A 31 -21.28 -9.79 1.81
CA TYR A 31 -21.94 -9.08 2.90
C TYR A 31 -23.13 -8.23 2.43
N LYS A 32 -23.52 -8.29 1.15
CA LYS A 32 -24.65 -7.53 0.58
C LYS A 32 -24.67 -6.04 0.94
N ASN A 33 -23.48 -5.46 1.14
CA ASN A 33 -23.30 -4.08 1.59
C ASN A 33 -23.93 -3.74 2.96
N ASP A 34 -23.99 -4.72 3.85
CA ASP A 34 -24.50 -4.59 5.22
C ASP A 34 -23.73 -3.53 6.03
N GLU A 35 -24.40 -2.96 7.05
CA GLU A 35 -23.79 -1.96 7.95
C GLU A 35 -22.54 -2.49 8.67
N ARG A 36 -22.52 -3.79 8.99
CA ARG A 36 -21.35 -4.46 9.58
C ARG A 36 -20.14 -4.39 8.64
N TRP A 37 -20.35 -4.69 7.35
CA TRP A 37 -19.30 -4.60 6.34
C TRP A 37 -18.79 -3.17 6.18
N LYS A 38 -19.69 -2.18 6.13
CA LYS A 38 -19.30 -0.76 6.08
C LYS A 38 -18.43 -0.36 7.27
N LYS A 39 -18.78 -0.80 8.48
CA LYS A 39 -18.01 -0.52 9.70
C LYS A 39 -16.63 -1.17 9.69
N ILE A 40 -16.53 -2.43 9.25
CA ILE A 40 -15.26 -3.16 9.10
C ILE A 40 -14.37 -2.45 8.07
N ARG A 41 -14.93 -2.15 6.88
CA ARG A 41 -14.22 -1.48 5.79
C ARG A 41 -13.71 -0.11 6.19
N LEU A 42 -14.51 0.69 6.88
CA LEU A 42 -14.09 2.00 7.38
C LEU A 42 -12.89 1.92 8.32
N LYS A 43 -12.89 0.98 9.28
CA LYS A 43 -11.74 0.77 10.18
C LYS A 43 -10.51 0.26 9.46
N ALA A 44 -10.68 -0.61 8.46
CA ALA A 44 -9.58 -1.10 7.65
C ALA A 44 -8.94 0.02 6.82
N ILE A 45 -9.75 0.84 6.15
CA ILE A 45 -9.31 2.04 5.41
C ILE A 45 -8.59 3.01 6.36
N GLN A 46 -9.14 3.26 7.56
CA GLN A 46 -8.50 4.11 8.54
C GLN A 46 -7.11 3.58 8.94
N THR A 47 -6.95 2.26 9.04
CA THR A 47 -5.67 1.62 9.35
C THR A 47 -4.67 1.83 8.20
N SER A 48 -5.09 1.66 6.95
CA SER A 48 -4.26 1.95 5.77
C SER A 48 -3.89 3.44 5.68
N ASN A 49 -4.81 4.34 6.02
CA ASN A 49 -4.54 5.78 6.07
C ASN A 49 -3.51 6.16 7.14
N ILE A 50 -3.50 5.47 8.29
CA ILE A 50 -2.45 5.66 9.31
C ILE A 50 -1.10 5.25 8.73
N TYR A 51 -1.03 4.12 8.01
CA TYR A 51 0.19 3.72 7.32
C TYR A 51 0.71 4.80 6.35
N TYR A 52 -0.16 5.35 5.50
CA TYR A 52 0.25 6.42 4.58
C TYR A 52 0.69 7.70 5.30
N LYS A 53 0.03 8.08 6.40
CA LYS A 53 0.44 9.24 7.21
C LYS A 53 1.82 9.05 7.81
N VAL A 54 2.10 7.88 8.39
CA VAL A 54 3.41 7.55 8.95
C VAL A 54 4.47 7.57 7.86
N LEU A 55 4.17 6.99 6.70
CA LEU A 55 5.09 7.00 5.56
C LEU A 55 5.40 8.43 5.08
N LEU A 56 4.37 9.28 4.93
CA LEU A 56 4.57 10.68 4.55
C LEU A 56 5.43 11.44 5.57
N PHE A 57 5.22 11.18 6.86
CA PHE A 57 6.06 11.75 7.91
C PHE A 57 7.52 11.32 7.76
N ILE A 58 7.79 10.03 7.53
CA ILE A 58 9.15 9.52 7.29
C ILE A 58 9.77 10.19 6.05
N ILE A 59 9.03 10.29 4.95
CA ILE A 59 9.49 10.94 3.72
C ILE A 59 9.83 12.41 3.99
N ALA A 60 9.00 13.14 4.72
CA ALA A 60 9.24 14.55 5.05
C ALA A 60 10.53 14.72 5.88
N VAL A 61 10.76 13.86 6.86
CA VAL A 61 12.00 13.86 7.67
C VAL A 61 13.22 13.57 6.79
N LEU A 62 13.14 12.59 5.89
CA LEU A 62 14.24 12.26 4.97
C LEU A 62 14.54 13.41 4.01
N ILE A 63 13.51 14.06 3.45
CA ILE A 63 13.68 15.24 2.58
C ILE A 63 14.40 16.34 3.36
N GLY A 64 13.95 16.63 4.59
CA GLY A 64 14.59 17.61 5.45
C GLY A 64 16.07 17.28 5.68
N TRP A 65 16.37 16.05 6.07
CA TRP A 65 17.73 15.58 6.31
C TRP A 65 18.63 15.72 5.08
N PHE A 66 18.22 15.18 3.94
CA PHE A 66 19.01 15.21 2.71
C PHE A 66 19.13 16.62 2.11
N SER A 67 18.24 17.56 2.44
CA SER A 67 18.36 18.96 2.00
C SER A 67 19.56 19.69 2.62
N PHE A 68 20.05 19.23 3.78
CA PHE A 68 21.24 19.79 4.43
C PHE A 68 22.54 19.11 4.00
N GLU A 69 22.46 17.96 3.35
CA GLU A 69 23.63 17.27 2.81
C GLU A 69 24.06 17.90 1.48
N LYS A 70 25.37 18.19 1.36
CA LYS A 70 25.95 18.75 0.12
C LYS A 70 26.17 17.68 -0.96
N THR A 71 25.85 16.43 -0.66
CA THR A 71 26.06 15.26 -1.53
C THR A 71 24.86 15.07 -2.45
N SER A 72 25.09 15.07 -3.75
CA SER A 72 24.07 14.71 -4.73
C SER A 72 24.01 13.19 -4.89
N TYR A 73 22.85 12.60 -4.64
CA TYR A 73 22.61 11.17 -4.84
C TYR A 73 21.96 10.94 -6.22
N PRO A 74 22.65 10.31 -7.19
CA PRO A 74 22.06 10.02 -8.49
C PRO A 74 21.06 8.86 -8.37
N ILE A 75 19.81 9.19 -8.06
CA ILE A 75 18.71 8.22 -8.03
C ILE A 75 18.06 8.18 -9.41
N SER A 76 17.99 6.99 -10.00
CA SER A 76 17.26 6.78 -11.25
C SER A 76 15.76 6.99 -11.02
N LEU A 77 15.11 7.72 -11.92
CA LEU A 77 13.66 7.90 -11.94
C LEU A 77 12.91 6.55 -11.85
N SER A 78 13.41 5.52 -12.54
CA SER A 78 12.82 4.19 -12.53
C SER A 78 12.77 3.60 -11.11
N ILE A 79 13.83 3.76 -10.32
CA ILE A 79 13.89 3.27 -8.93
C ILE A 79 12.87 4.01 -8.06
N CYS A 80 12.73 5.33 -8.26
CA CYS A 80 11.76 6.14 -7.55
C CYS A 80 10.32 5.68 -7.86
N LEU A 81 9.98 5.50 -9.14
CA LEU A 81 8.65 5.03 -9.56
C LEU A 81 8.32 3.63 -9.02
N ILE A 82 9.28 2.70 -9.05
CA ILE A 82 9.09 1.36 -8.49
C ILE A 82 8.87 1.42 -6.99
N SER A 83 9.63 2.26 -6.27
CA SER A 83 9.49 2.42 -4.83
C SER A 83 8.10 2.95 -4.47
N ILE A 84 7.62 3.96 -5.18
CA ILE A 84 6.26 4.51 -5.02
C ILE A 84 5.21 3.42 -5.28
N PHE A 85 5.36 2.66 -6.36
CA PHE A 85 4.44 1.58 -6.71
C PHE A 85 4.33 0.51 -5.60
N ILE A 86 5.47 0.06 -5.08
CA ILE A 86 5.52 -0.94 -3.99
C ILE A 86 4.84 -0.41 -2.72
N VAL A 87 5.12 0.84 -2.36
CA VAL A 87 4.52 1.51 -1.19
C VAL A 87 2.99 1.56 -1.30
N VAL A 88 2.46 1.96 -2.46
CA VAL A 88 1.00 2.05 -2.69
C VAL A 88 0.34 0.68 -2.52
N ILE A 89 0.94 -0.37 -3.08
CA ILE A 89 0.37 -1.73 -2.97
C ILE A 89 0.46 -2.25 -1.54
N THR A 90 1.51 -1.88 -0.81
CA THR A 90 1.65 -2.24 0.61
C THR A 90 0.50 -1.68 1.45
N GLY A 91 0.03 -0.47 1.14
CA GLY A 91 -1.15 0.10 1.82
C GLY A 91 -2.43 -0.71 1.58
N GLN A 92 -2.62 -1.26 0.38
CA GLN A 92 -3.76 -2.15 0.07
C GLN A 92 -3.65 -3.51 0.78
N ILE A 93 -2.43 -4.05 0.88
CA ILE A 93 -2.16 -5.27 1.65
C ILE A 93 -2.58 -5.06 3.11
N ILE A 94 -2.16 -3.94 3.71
CA ILE A 94 -2.50 -3.57 5.08
C ILE A 94 -4.02 -3.46 5.25
N GLU A 95 -4.73 -2.88 4.28
CA GLU A 95 -6.19 -2.79 4.31
C GLU A 95 -6.83 -4.19 4.39
N ILE A 96 -6.37 -5.16 3.60
CA ILE A 96 -6.93 -6.52 3.61
C ILE A 96 -6.63 -7.26 4.91
N PHE A 97 -5.43 -7.12 5.45
CA PHE A 97 -5.12 -7.68 6.77
C PHE A 97 -5.99 -7.04 7.85
N ALA A 98 -6.21 -5.73 7.78
CA ALA A 98 -7.09 -5.02 8.70
C ALA A 98 -8.54 -5.48 8.55
N ILE A 99 -9.05 -5.70 7.33
CA ILE A 99 -10.38 -6.28 7.09
C ILE A 99 -10.47 -7.63 7.80
N LYS A 100 -9.53 -8.56 7.57
CA LYS A 100 -9.53 -9.88 8.22
C LYS A 100 -9.46 -9.79 9.74
N TYR A 101 -8.73 -8.82 10.28
CA TYR A 101 -8.62 -8.60 11.71
C TYR A 101 -9.94 -8.09 12.30
N TYR A 102 -10.53 -7.05 11.72
CA TYR A 102 -11.77 -6.46 12.22
C TYR A 102 -12.99 -7.35 12.01
N ASP A 103 -13.01 -8.15 10.94
CA ASP A 103 -14.04 -9.15 10.67
C ASP A 103 -14.12 -10.23 11.76
N LYS A 104 -12.97 -10.60 12.36
CA LYS A 104 -12.92 -11.51 13.51
C LYS A 104 -13.30 -10.86 14.84
N LYS A 105 -13.22 -9.53 14.92
CA LYS A 105 -13.33 -8.77 16.18
C LYS A 105 -14.68 -8.06 16.35
N ILE A 106 -15.40 -7.81 15.26
CA ILE A 106 -16.70 -7.11 15.20
C ILE A 106 -17.74 -8.09 14.69
#